data_AF-A0A818EFJ5-F1
#
_entry.id   AF-A0A818EFJ5-F1
#
_cell.length_a   1.000
_cell.length_b   1.000
_cell.length_c   1.000
_cell.angle_alpha   90.00
_cell.angle_beta   90.00
_cell.angle_gamma   90.00
#
_symmetry.space_group_name_H-M   'P 1'
#
loop_
_entity.id
_entity.type
_entity.pdbx_description
1 polymer ?
#
loop_
_entity_poly.entity_id
_entity_poly.type
_entity_poly.pdbx_seq_one_letter_code
_entity_poly.pdbx_strand_id
1 'polypeptide(L)'
;MRTNLIVVAYENSDNVDLLVTYNNVSFENQMTFSTGSYPQSVAVGDFNNDTQPDIVVANYGGNDVSVLLGFIIIGFMNQIALTAGHGSRPRSVAIADFNNDSRMDVALANSGSHTIAIFLGDGNYSFSNLTTYSTGSTPISIAVGDFNNDSRSDIVVANYDSQTVSVFLGYDNGCCSNQSTYSTGPDSYPDFVAVGDFNNDTVIDIVVIIQGTNNLGIFLGYGNGTFSSVTLMPMGYGSKPFCVLIGDFNDDRKLDFAVANEGTDSLSMFLQTC
;
A
#
# COMPACT_ATOMS: atom_id res chain seq x y z
N MET A 1 -8.74 22.53 -14.10
CA MET A 1 -9.25 22.65 -12.71
C MET A 1 -8.70 21.44 -11.96
N ARG A 2 -8.04 21.62 -10.81
CA ARG A 2 -7.52 20.48 -10.03
C ARG A 2 -8.63 20.05 -9.07
N THR A 3 -9.05 18.81 -9.17
CA THR A 3 -9.98 18.16 -8.25
C THR A 3 -9.12 17.34 -7.30
N ASN A 4 -9.16 17.63 -5.99
CA ASN A 4 -8.54 16.72 -5.02
C ASN A 4 -9.61 15.73 -4.55
N LEU A 5 -9.21 14.47 -4.49
CA LEU A 5 -10.03 13.33 -4.12
C LEU A 5 -9.53 12.79 -2.78
N ILE A 6 -10.42 12.65 -1.81
CA ILE A 6 -10.17 11.83 -0.62
C ILE A 6 -11.09 10.63 -0.68
N VAL A 7 -10.51 9.44 -0.51
CA VAL A 7 -11.20 8.17 -0.51
C VAL A 7 -10.96 7.50 0.83
N VAL A 8 -12.02 7.05 1.49
CA VAL A 8 -11.94 6.39 2.79
C VAL A 8 -12.71 5.08 2.76
N ALA A 9 -12.06 3.96 3.08
CA ALA A 9 -12.72 2.67 3.29
C ALA A 9 -13.02 2.50 4.78
N TYR A 10 -14.19 1.95 5.11
CA TYR A 10 -14.63 1.80 6.50
C TYR A 10 -14.78 0.34 6.86
N GLU A 11 -14.05 -0.13 7.85
CA GLU A 11 -14.21 -1.51 8.31
C GLU A 11 -15.65 -1.83 8.77
N ASN A 12 -16.32 -0.88 9.43
CA ASN A 12 -17.64 -1.09 10.04
C ASN A 12 -18.80 -0.94 9.04
N SER A 13 -18.52 -0.66 7.77
CA SER A 13 -19.54 -0.60 6.73
C SER A 13 -18.99 -1.20 5.45
N ASP A 14 -19.77 -1.98 4.71
CA ASP A 14 -19.32 -2.55 3.44
C ASP A 14 -19.32 -1.48 2.31
N ASN A 15 -18.68 -0.33 2.57
CA ASN A 15 -18.66 0.86 1.73
C ASN A 15 -17.30 1.58 1.74
N VAL A 16 -17.11 2.38 0.70
CA VAL A 16 -16.10 3.44 0.60
C VAL A 16 -16.79 4.79 0.49
N ASP A 17 -16.24 5.82 1.15
CA ASP A 17 -16.72 7.19 1.02
C ASP A 17 -15.75 8.05 0.21
N LEU A 18 -16.34 8.97 -0.54
CA LEU A 18 -15.66 9.93 -1.38
C LEU A 18 -15.93 11.35 -0.87
N LEU A 19 -14.85 12.10 -0.66
CA LEU A 19 -14.91 13.54 -0.45
C LEU A 19 -14.20 14.24 -1.62
N VAL A 20 -14.96 15.04 -2.36
CA VAL A 20 -14.47 15.76 -3.54
C VAL A 20 -14.31 17.23 -3.21
N THR A 21 -13.19 17.83 -3.64
CA THR A 21 -12.98 19.29 -3.55
C THR A 21 -13.10 19.94 -4.91
N TYR A 22 -13.84 21.05 -4.97
CA TYR A 22 -13.81 21.98 -6.09
C TYR A 22 -13.08 23.26 -5.68
N ASN A 23 -12.05 23.64 -6.44
CA ASN A 23 -11.30 24.89 -6.28
C ASN A 23 -10.59 25.09 -4.94
N ASN A 24 -10.25 24.02 -4.21
CA ASN A 24 -9.47 24.05 -2.97
C ASN A 24 -10.10 24.85 -1.79
N VAL A 25 -11.41 25.12 -1.80
CA VAL A 25 -12.05 25.94 -0.73
C VAL A 25 -12.95 25.12 0.20
N SER A 26 -13.53 24.00 -0.25
CA SER A 26 -14.35 23.12 0.59
C SER A 26 -14.48 21.71 0.00
N PHE A 27 -14.57 20.71 0.86
CA PHE A 27 -15.10 19.39 0.48
C PHE A 27 -16.62 19.50 0.30
N GLU A 28 -17.14 18.95 -0.78
CA GLU A 28 -18.59 18.79 -0.95
C GLU A 28 -19.17 17.70 -0.02
N ASN A 29 -20.46 17.40 -0.16
CA ASN A 29 -21.10 16.29 0.54
C ASN A 29 -20.39 14.97 0.25
N GLN A 30 -20.22 14.18 1.31
CA GLN A 30 -19.77 12.80 1.26
C GLN A 30 -20.67 11.98 0.34
N MET A 31 -20.06 11.24 -0.59
CA MET A 31 -20.74 10.23 -1.40
C MET A 31 -20.29 8.86 -0.96
N THR A 32 -21.24 7.95 -0.71
CA THR A 32 -20.99 6.58 -0.25
C THR A 32 -21.25 5.60 -1.37
N PHE A 33 -20.32 4.68 -1.59
CA PHE A 33 -20.41 3.61 -2.58
C PHE A 33 -20.18 2.26 -1.92
N SER A 34 -21.01 1.26 -2.25
CA SER A 34 -20.86 -0.08 -1.71
C SER A 34 -19.64 -0.82 -2.29
N THR A 35 -19.03 -1.65 -1.46
CA THR A 35 -17.86 -2.48 -1.79
C THR A 35 -18.18 -3.95 -1.46
N GLY A 36 -17.15 -4.77 -1.28
CA GLY A 36 -17.28 -6.07 -0.62
C GLY A 36 -17.27 -5.95 0.89
N SER A 37 -17.30 -7.10 1.58
CA SER A 37 -17.45 -7.14 3.03
C SER A 37 -16.15 -6.80 3.78
N TYR A 38 -16.27 -5.96 4.82
CA TYR A 38 -15.17 -5.54 5.71
C TYR A 38 -13.96 -4.97 4.92
N PRO A 39 -14.14 -3.83 4.23
CA PRO A 39 -13.08 -3.21 3.42
C PRO A 39 -11.96 -2.66 4.32
N GLN A 40 -10.71 -2.89 3.92
CA GLN A 40 -9.52 -2.61 4.76
C GLN A 40 -8.56 -1.60 4.13
N SER A 41 -8.43 -1.61 2.80
CA SER A 41 -7.45 -0.79 2.09
C SER A 41 -8.02 -0.32 0.77
N VAL A 42 -7.60 0.86 0.34
CA VAL A 42 -8.04 1.49 -0.89
C VAL A 42 -6.86 2.09 -1.63
N ALA A 43 -6.88 2.01 -2.97
CA ALA A 43 -5.97 2.71 -3.85
C ALA A 43 -6.74 3.37 -5.00
N VAL A 44 -6.14 4.41 -5.59
CA VAL A 44 -6.74 5.23 -6.65
C VAL A 44 -5.83 5.18 -7.87
N GLY A 45 -6.36 4.80 -9.03
CA GLY A 45 -5.63 4.65 -10.29
C GLY A 45 -6.56 4.80 -11.48
N ASP A 46 -6.04 4.68 -12.70
CA ASP A 46 -6.84 4.64 -13.93
C ASP A 46 -6.77 3.22 -14.49
N PHE A 47 -7.86 2.45 -14.38
CA PHE A 47 -7.92 1.03 -14.79
C PHE A 47 -8.56 0.83 -16.16
N ASN A 48 -9.04 1.90 -16.80
CA ASN A 48 -9.72 1.86 -18.09
C ASN A 48 -9.12 2.82 -19.14
N ASN A 49 -8.01 3.50 -18.80
CA ASN A 49 -7.30 4.48 -19.61
C ASN A 49 -8.15 5.67 -20.06
N ASP A 50 -9.14 6.08 -19.27
CA ASP A 50 -10.00 7.23 -19.57
C ASP A 50 -9.53 8.54 -18.91
N THR A 51 -8.39 8.50 -18.20
CA THR A 51 -7.76 9.59 -17.44
C THR A 51 -8.54 10.07 -16.21
N GLN A 52 -9.59 9.34 -15.82
CA GLN A 52 -10.35 9.59 -14.60
C GLN A 52 -9.87 8.66 -13.48
N PRO A 53 -9.88 9.13 -12.22
CA PRO A 53 -9.52 8.30 -11.09
C PRO A 53 -10.62 7.25 -10.81
N ASP A 54 -10.25 6.00 -10.94
CA ASP A 54 -10.96 4.83 -10.45
C ASP A 54 -10.49 4.45 -9.04
N ILE A 55 -11.24 3.58 -8.37
CA ILE A 55 -10.91 3.09 -7.03
C ILE A 55 -10.79 1.57 -7.04
N VAL A 56 -9.79 1.05 -6.32
CA VAL A 56 -9.71 -0.36 -5.96
C VAL A 56 -9.74 -0.53 -4.44
N VAL A 57 -10.55 -1.47 -3.94
CA VAL A 57 -10.76 -1.71 -2.50
C VAL A 57 -10.53 -3.18 -2.16
N ALA A 58 -9.64 -3.46 -1.22
CA ALA A 58 -9.44 -4.79 -0.65
C ALA A 58 -10.51 -5.10 0.41
N ASN A 59 -11.28 -6.17 0.21
CA ASN A 59 -12.37 -6.56 1.11
C ASN A 59 -12.00 -7.82 1.88
N TYR A 60 -11.56 -7.63 3.13
CA TYR A 60 -11.04 -8.70 3.97
C TYR A 60 -12.10 -9.77 4.28
N GLY A 61 -13.34 -9.35 4.56
CA GLY A 61 -14.45 -10.26 4.85
C GLY A 61 -14.94 -10.98 3.59
N GLY A 62 -14.93 -10.27 2.45
CA GLY A 62 -15.36 -10.78 1.15
C GLY A 62 -14.38 -11.78 0.51
N ASN A 63 -13.09 -11.74 0.86
CA ASN A 63 -12.02 -12.45 0.15
C ASN A 63 -11.94 -12.04 -1.33
N ASP A 64 -12.25 -10.77 -1.61
CA ASP A 64 -12.30 -10.20 -2.94
C ASP A 64 -11.78 -8.76 -2.95
N VAL A 65 -11.71 -8.21 -4.15
CA VAL A 65 -11.37 -6.82 -4.40
C VAL A 65 -12.50 -6.19 -5.19
N SER A 66 -12.93 -4.99 -4.79
CA SER A 66 -13.87 -4.19 -5.57
C SER A 66 -13.11 -3.18 -6.41
N VAL A 67 -13.37 -3.13 -7.71
CA VAL A 67 -12.87 -2.07 -8.60
C VAL A 67 -14.07 -1.21 -9.01
N LEU A 68 -14.03 0.09 -8.74
CA LEU A 68 -15.10 1.05 -9.00
C LEU A 68 -14.62 2.07 -10.04
N LEU A 69 -15.32 2.20 -11.18
CA LEU A 69 -14.93 3.14 -12.23
C LEU A 69 -15.42 4.55 -11.97
N GLY A 70 -14.52 5.53 -12.02
CA GLY A 70 -14.80 6.93 -11.79
C GLY A 70 -15.37 7.62 -13.01
N PHE A 71 -16.42 8.43 -12.81
CA PHE A 71 -16.93 9.34 -13.84
C PHE A 71 -17.04 10.76 -13.26
N ILE A 72 -16.36 11.71 -13.90
CA ILE A 72 -16.19 13.13 -13.49
C ILE A 72 -17.51 13.82 -13.11
N ILE A 73 -18.65 13.38 -13.64
CA ILE A 73 -19.93 14.10 -13.53
C ILE A 73 -20.93 13.37 -12.60
N ILE A 74 -20.79 12.07 -12.38
CA ILE A 74 -21.84 11.23 -11.77
C ILE A 74 -21.36 10.34 -10.61
N GLY A 75 -20.06 10.37 -10.28
CA GLY A 75 -19.47 9.51 -9.26
C GLY A 75 -19.02 8.16 -9.82
N PHE A 76 -18.92 7.14 -8.97
CA PHE A 76 -18.51 5.80 -9.42
C PHE A 76 -19.68 5.01 -10.00
N MET A 77 -19.52 4.44 -11.19
CA MET A 77 -20.51 3.55 -11.80
C MET A 77 -19.85 2.25 -12.25
N ASN A 78 -20.53 1.13 -12.00
CA ASN A 78 -20.03 -0.23 -12.21
C ASN A 78 -18.96 -0.65 -11.19
N GLN A 79 -19.21 -1.81 -10.57
CA GLN A 79 -18.32 -2.47 -9.65
C GLN A 79 -18.01 -3.86 -10.23
N ILE A 80 -16.73 -4.20 -10.32
CA ILE A 80 -16.27 -5.56 -10.56
C ILE A 80 -15.71 -6.07 -9.25
N ALA A 81 -16.09 -7.30 -8.90
CA ALA A 81 -15.49 -8.03 -7.80
C ALA A 81 -14.49 -9.05 -8.36
N LEU A 82 -13.22 -8.91 -7.98
CA LEU A 82 -12.15 -9.86 -8.33
C LEU A 82 -11.93 -10.79 -7.13
N THR A 83 -12.12 -12.10 -7.31
CA THR A 83 -11.90 -13.08 -6.23
C THR A 83 -10.41 -13.20 -5.91
N ALA A 84 -9.99 -12.80 -4.71
CA ALA A 84 -8.59 -12.85 -4.26
C ALA A 84 -8.13 -14.25 -3.82
N GLY A 85 -8.99 -15.26 -3.98
CA GLY A 85 -8.80 -16.64 -3.57
C GLY A 85 -9.56 -16.98 -2.28
N HIS A 86 -9.90 -18.26 -2.11
CA HIS A 86 -10.67 -18.71 -0.95
C HIS A 86 -9.88 -18.54 0.35
N GLY A 87 -10.44 -17.80 1.32
CA GLY A 87 -9.79 -17.53 2.60
C GLY A 87 -8.60 -16.57 2.52
N SER A 88 -8.47 -15.82 1.43
CA SER A 88 -7.37 -14.87 1.19
C SER A 88 -7.30 -13.74 2.20
N ARG A 89 -8.46 -13.19 2.61
CA ARG A 89 -8.56 -12.06 3.55
C ARG A 89 -7.59 -10.90 3.21
N PRO A 90 -7.77 -10.24 2.07
CA PRO A 90 -6.87 -9.17 1.62
C PRO A 90 -6.92 -8.01 2.61
N ARG A 91 -5.75 -7.61 3.13
CA ARG A 91 -5.62 -6.49 4.08
C ARG A 91 -5.13 -5.21 3.45
N SER A 92 -4.27 -5.31 2.44
CA SER A 92 -3.68 -4.16 1.77
C SER A 92 -3.71 -4.36 0.27
N VAL A 93 -3.90 -3.25 -0.45
CA VAL A 93 -3.86 -3.19 -1.91
C VAL A 93 -2.87 -2.13 -2.35
N ALA A 94 -2.07 -2.46 -3.36
CA ALA A 94 -1.21 -1.53 -4.08
C ALA A 94 -1.48 -1.67 -5.58
N ILE A 95 -1.17 -0.61 -6.33
CA ILE A 95 -1.34 -0.56 -7.79
C ILE A 95 -0.04 -0.11 -8.42
N ALA A 96 0.28 -0.69 -9.58
CA ALA A 96 1.43 -0.32 -10.41
C ALA A 96 1.31 -1.01 -11.77
N ASP A 97 2.25 -0.76 -12.66
CA ASP A 97 2.44 -1.56 -13.87
C ASP A 97 3.44 -2.68 -13.56
N PHE A 98 2.96 -3.91 -13.30
CA PHE A 98 3.82 -5.03 -12.89
C PHE A 98 4.34 -5.84 -14.10
N ASN A 99 3.76 -5.65 -15.28
CA ASN A 99 4.18 -6.35 -16.51
C ASN A 99 4.75 -5.41 -17.60
N ASN A 100 4.91 -4.13 -17.29
CA ASN A 100 5.45 -3.09 -18.17
C ASN A 100 4.64 -2.92 -19.47
N ASP A 101 3.31 -3.08 -19.40
CA ASP A 101 2.39 -2.89 -20.53
C ASP A 101 1.71 -1.50 -20.53
N SER A 102 2.13 -0.63 -19.60
CA SER A 102 1.62 0.72 -19.35
C SER A 102 0.16 0.76 -18.86
N ARG A 103 -0.30 -0.28 -18.18
CA ARG A 103 -1.63 -0.35 -17.57
C ARG A 103 -1.53 -0.57 -16.07
N MET A 104 -2.56 -0.15 -15.35
CA MET A 104 -2.62 -0.34 -13.91
C MET A 104 -3.05 -1.77 -13.59
N ASP A 105 -2.18 -2.44 -12.85
CA ASP A 105 -2.38 -3.74 -12.24
C ASP A 105 -2.70 -3.58 -10.74
N VAL A 106 -3.12 -4.68 -10.11
CA VAL A 106 -3.49 -4.71 -8.69
C VAL A 106 -2.69 -5.79 -7.97
N ALA A 107 -1.98 -5.41 -6.90
CA ALA A 107 -1.31 -6.32 -5.98
C ALA A 107 -1.97 -6.29 -4.59
N LEU A 108 -2.04 -7.45 -3.94
CA LEU A 108 -2.68 -7.63 -2.64
C LEU A 108 -1.75 -8.30 -1.64
N ALA A 109 -1.85 -7.90 -0.37
CA ALA A 109 -1.39 -8.67 0.77
C ALA A 109 -2.56 -9.50 1.34
N ASN A 110 -2.53 -10.82 1.11
CA ASN A 110 -3.58 -11.74 1.56
C ASN A 110 -3.20 -12.39 2.88
N SER A 111 -3.69 -11.79 3.96
CA SER A 111 -3.32 -12.17 5.33
C SER A 111 -3.71 -13.62 5.66
N GLY A 112 -4.86 -14.08 5.18
CA GLY A 112 -5.43 -15.38 5.49
C GLY A 112 -4.79 -16.54 4.73
N SER A 113 -4.33 -16.30 3.50
CA SER A 113 -3.62 -17.31 2.69
C SER A 113 -2.09 -17.21 2.78
N HIS A 114 -1.54 -16.19 3.45
CA HIS A 114 -0.10 -15.94 3.56
C HIS A 114 0.58 -15.79 2.19
N THR A 115 -0.08 -15.06 1.30
CA THR A 115 0.38 -14.82 -0.07
C THR A 115 0.32 -13.35 -0.43
N ILE A 116 1.12 -12.97 -1.43
CA ILE A 116 0.74 -11.86 -2.31
C ILE A 116 -0.05 -12.39 -3.50
N ALA A 117 -0.94 -11.56 -4.02
CA ALA A 117 -1.76 -11.85 -5.19
C ALA A 117 -1.64 -10.70 -6.18
N ILE A 118 -1.54 -11.01 -7.48
CA ILE A 118 -1.46 -10.01 -8.56
C ILE A 118 -2.55 -10.29 -9.60
N PHE A 119 -3.25 -9.22 -9.98
CA PHE A 119 -4.15 -9.16 -11.13
C PHE A 119 -3.56 -8.19 -12.16
N LEU A 120 -3.30 -8.67 -13.37
CA LEU A 120 -2.82 -7.81 -14.46
C LEU A 120 -4.01 -7.18 -15.17
N GLY A 121 -4.01 -5.87 -15.34
CA GLY A 121 -5.07 -5.09 -15.97
C GLY A 121 -4.94 -5.06 -17.49
N ASP A 122 -6.06 -5.27 -18.20
CA ASP A 122 -6.10 -5.14 -19.65
C ASP A 122 -6.33 -3.68 -20.12
N GLY A 123 -6.41 -2.73 -19.17
CA GLY A 123 -6.59 -1.30 -19.46
C GLY A 123 -7.97 -0.95 -20.01
N ASN A 124 -8.94 -1.86 -19.84
CA ASN A 124 -10.33 -1.72 -20.25
C ASN A 124 -11.28 -2.28 -19.18
N TYR A 125 -10.86 -2.20 -17.91
CA TYR A 125 -11.59 -2.73 -16.74
C TYR A 125 -11.72 -4.27 -16.71
N SER A 126 -10.94 -4.97 -17.53
CA SER A 126 -10.72 -6.42 -17.42
C SER A 126 -9.39 -6.70 -16.72
N PHE A 127 -9.33 -7.84 -16.03
CA PHE A 127 -8.14 -8.30 -15.32
C PHE A 127 -7.86 -9.76 -15.65
N SER A 128 -6.57 -10.12 -15.69
CA SER A 128 -6.11 -11.49 -15.87
C SER A 128 -6.54 -12.40 -14.73
N ASN A 129 -6.33 -13.70 -14.91
CA ASN A 129 -6.43 -14.63 -13.80
C ASN A 129 -5.41 -14.28 -12.70
N LEU A 130 -5.84 -14.50 -11.46
CA LEU A 130 -5.05 -14.28 -10.26
C LEU A 130 -3.77 -15.13 -10.27
N THR A 131 -2.64 -14.49 -10.05
CA THR A 131 -1.37 -15.18 -9.77
C THR A 131 -0.98 -14.93 -8.31
N THR A 132 -0.51 -15.96 -7.61
CA THR A 132 -0.20 -15.87 -6.17
C THR A 132 1.22 -16.33 -5.87
N TYR A 133 1.88 -15.64 -4.94
CA TYR A 133 3.21 -15.99 -4.44
C TYR A 133 3.18 -16.11 -2.92
N SER A 134 3.82 -17.15 -2.38
CA SER A 134 3.96 -17.30 -0.94
C SER A 134 4.84 -16.20 -0.36
N THR A 135 4.45 -15.68 0.81
CA THR A 135 5.25 -14.72 1.57
C THR A 135 5.40 -15.18 3.02
N GLY A 136 5.65 -14.29 3.97
CA GLY A 136 5.57 -14.59 5.40
C GLY A 136 4.13 -14.78 5.88
N SER A 137 4.00 -15.16 7.15
CA SER A 137 2.73 -15.31 7.83
C SER A 137 2.07 -13.97 8.09
N THR A 138 0.77 -13.92 7.81
CA THR A 138 -0.11 -12.76 8.02
C THR A 138 0.46 -11.48 7.40
N PRO A 139 0.61 -11.44 6.06
CA PRO A 139 0.98 -10.20 5.37
C PRO A 139 -0.15 -9.19 5.52
N ILE A 140 0.19 -7.95 5.89
CA ILE A 140 -0.82 -6.94 6.24
C ILE A 140 -0.65 -5.60 5.54
N SER A 141 0.54 -5.29 5.02
CA SER A 141 0.83 -4.07 4.28
C SER A 141 1.71 -4.39 3.08
N ILE A 142 1.42 -3.77 1.94
CA ILE A 142 2.15 -3.90 0.69
C ILE A 142 2.51 -2.51 0.14
N ALA A 143 3.73 -2.38 -0.38
CA ALA A 143 4.18 -1.19 -1.09
C ALA A 143 4.97 -1.59 -2.35
N VAL A 144 5.10 -0.66 -3.29
CA VAL A 144 5.71 -0.89 -4.61
C VAL A 144 6.77 0.17 -4.87
N GLY A 145 7.91 -0.23 -5.44
CA GLY A 145 8.99 0.65 -5.86
C GLY A 145 9.97 -0.06 -6.79
N ASP A 146 10.95 0.64 -7.34
CA ASP A 146 12.08 0.04 -8.08
C ASP A 146 13.28 -0.08 -7.13
N PHE A 147 13.50 -1.27 -6.57
CA PHE A 147 14.51 -1.50 -5.54
C PHE A 147 15.87 -1.90 -6.13
N ASN A 148 15.93 -2.22 -7.42
CA ASN A 148 17.13 -2.69 -8.11
C ASN A 148 17.55 -1.81 -9.32
N ASN A 149 16.87 -0.69 -9.53
CA ASN A 149 17.08 0.27 -10.62
C ASN A 149 16.92 -0.34 -12.02
N ASP A 150 16.04 -1.34 -12.18
CA ASP A 150 15.75 -1.96 -13.48
C ASP A 150 14.50 -1.40 -14.17
N SER A 151 13.89 -0.36 -13.58
CA SER A 151 12.66 0.30 -14.03
C SER A 151 11.42 -0.60 -14.02
N ARG A 152 11.42 -1.66 -13.22
CA ARG A 152 10.24 -2.50 -12.98
C ARG A 152 9.68 -2.27 -11.59
N SER A 153 8.41 -2.60 -11.45
CA SER A 153 7.71 -2.58 -10.18
C SER A 153 8.11 -3.78 -9.32
N ASP A 154 8.88 -3.53 -8.27
CA ASP A 154 9.19 -4.47 -7.20
C ASP A 154 8.19 -4.31 -6.05
N ILE A 155 8.03 -5.36 -5.23
CA ILE A 155 7.05 -5.40 -4.15
C ILE A 155 7.75 -5.62 -2.81
N VAL A 156 7.33 -4.87 -1.80
CA VAL A 156 7.68 -5.10 -0.39
C VAL A 156 6.43 -5.36 0.44
N VAL A 157 6.52 -6.30 1.38
CA VAL A 157 5.39 -6.76 2.21
C VAL A 157 5.79 -6.85 3.67
N ALA A 158 4.99 -6.26 4.57
CA ALA A 158 5.10 -6.47 6.01
C ALA A 158 4.36 -7.75 6.42
N ASN A 159 5.08 -8.69 7.05
CA ASN A 159 4.53 -9.96 7.54
C ASN A 159 4.44 -9.93 9.07
N TYR A 160 3.25 -9.62 9.57
CA TYR A 160 3.02 -9.32 10.99
C TYR A 160 3.48 -10.46 11.90
N ASP A 161 2.99 -11.68 11.67
CA ASP A 161 3.26 -12.83 12.53
C ASP A 161 4.65 -13.44 12.29
N SER A 162 5.19 -13.32 11.06
CA SER A 162 6.55 -13.75 10.78
C SER A 162 7.62 -12.81 11.30
N GLN A 163 7.27 -11.57 11.70
CA GLN A 163 8.22 -10.57 12.20
C GLN A 163 9.31 -10.26 11.17
N THR A 164 8.87 -10.16 9.91
CA THR A 164 9.74 -9.93 8.75
C THR A 164 9.11 -8.99 7.75
N VAL A 165 9.96 -8.40 6.92
CA VAL A 165 9.59 -7.80 5.64
C VAL A 165 10.07 -8.72 4.52
N SER A 166 9.22 -8.97 3.52
CA SER A 166 9.57 -9.71 2.32
C SER A 166 9.67 -8.78 1.12
N VAL A 167 10.71 -8.94 0.31
CA VAL A 167 10.94 -8.19 -0.94
C VAL A 167 10.89 -9.15 -2.11
N PHE A 168 10.18 -8.75 -3.16
CA PHE A 168 10.02 -9.49 -4.41
C PHE A 168 10.43 -8.57 -5.57
N LEU A 169 11.41 -8.98 -6.37
CA LEU A 169 11.81 -8.21 -7.54
C LEU A 169 10.91 -8.55 -8.73
N GLY A 170 10.49 -7.54 -9.49
CA GLY A 170 9.58 -7.64 -10.62
C GLY A 170 10.25 -8.17 -11.89
N TYR A 171 9.43 -8.75 -12.77
CA TYR A 171 9.79 -9.16 -14.12
C TYR A 171 8.71 -8.73 -15.12
N ASP A 172 9.08 -8.53 -16.39
CA ASP A 172 8.21 -8.01 -17.45
C ASP A 172 6.99 -8.88 -17.80
N ASN A 173 6.79 -10.02 -17.14
CA ASN A 173 5.64 -10.89 -17.36
C ASN A 173 4.62 -10.83 -16.22
N GLY A 174 4.67 -9.80 -15.37
CA GLY A 174 3.82 -9.68 -14.19
C GLY A 174 4.20 -10.64 -13.06
N CYS A 175 5.38 -11.25 -13.17
CA CYS A 175 5.88 -12.21 -12.20
C CYS A 175 6.87 -11.56 -11.24
N CYS A 176 7.06 -12.18 -10.08
CA CYS A 176 8.08 -11.76 -9.14
C CYS A 176 9.14 -12.85 -8.91
N SER A 177 10.31 -12.42 -8.45
CA SER A 177 11.38 -13.29 -7.97
C SER A 177 10.94 -14.12 -6.78
N ASN A 178 11.78 -15.09 -6.39
CA ASN A 178 11.69 -15.63 -5.04
C ASN A 178 11.86 -14.48 -4.02
N GLN A 179 11.14 -14.56 -2.92
CA GLN A 179 11.24 -13.54 -1.88
C GLN A 179 12.64 -13.50 -1.25
N SER A 180 13.12 -12.29 -1.00
CA SER A 180 14.17 -12.02 -0.01
C SER A 180 13.51 -11.60 1.29
N THR A 181 13.97 -12.14 2.42
CA THR A 181 13.34 -11.91 3.73
C THR A 181 14.30 -11.17 4.65
N TYR A 182 13.80 -10.11 5.28
CA TYR A 182 14.51 -9.27 6.24
C TYR A 182 13.81 -9.32 7.59
N SER A 183 14.53 -9.62 8.67
CA SER A 183 13.94 -9.64 10.01
C SER A 183 13.76 -8.21 10.56
N THR A 184 12.61 -7.96 11.20
CA THR A 184 12.36 -6.73 11.96
C THR A 184 12.68 -6.89 13.46
N GLY A 185 13.24 -8.03 13.86
CA GLY A 185 13.60 -8.36 15.23
C GLY A 185 12.51 -9.14 15.99
N PRO A 186 12.85 -9.66 17.18
CA PRO A 186 11.91 -10.41 18.01
C PRO A 186 10.78 -9.53 18.54
N ASP A 187 9.57 -10.09 18.60
CA ASP A 187 8.35 -9.44 19.08
C ASP A 187 8.03 -8.12 18.34
N SER A 188 8.49 -8.01 17.10
CA SER A 188 8.44 -6.75 16.33
C SER A 188 7.05 -6.46 15.78
N TYR A 189 6.39 -7.45 15.17
CA TYR A 189 5.06 -7.31 14.58
C TYR A 189 4.96 -6.09 13.63
N PRO A 190 5.62 -6.14 12.46
CA PRO A 190 5.63 -5.04 11.50
C PRO A 190 4.23 -4.82 10.92
N ASP A 191 3.70 -3.60 11.05
CA ASP A 191 2.30 -3.25 10.78
C ASP A 191 2.09 -2.60 9.41
N PHE A 192 3.02 -1.71 9.03
CA PHE A 192 2.92 -0.93 7.82
C PHE A 192 4.27 -0.79 7.15
N VAL A 193 4.33 -0.82 5.82
CA VAL A 193 5.52 -0.52 5.02
C VAL A 193 5.26 0.62 4.07
N ALA A 194 6.28 1.45 3.87
CA ALA A 194 6.32 2.42 2.79
C ALA A 194 7.75 2.52 2.25
N VAL A 195 7.90 3.14 1.09
CA VAL A 195 9.17 3.18 0.36
C VAL A 195 9.46 4.58 -0.14
N GLY A 196 10.74 4.92 -0.25
CA GLY A 196 11.22 6.23 -0.67
C GLY A 196 12.72 6.35 -0.41
N ASP A 197 13.35 7.38 -0.96
CA ASP A 197 14.75 7.71 -0.65
C ASP A 197 14.79 8.52 0.65
N PHE A 198 15.10 7.87 1.78
CA PHE A 198 15.05 8.49 3.11
C PHE A 198 16.41 9.00 3.59
N ASN A 199 17.47 8.72 2.84
CA ASN A 199 18.83 9.17 3.14
C ASN A 199 19.42 10.11 2.06
N ASN A 200 18.63 10.43 1.02
CA ASN A 200 18.99 11.23 -0.16
C ASN A 200 20.16 10.66 -0.97
N ASP A 201 20.29 9.33 -1.07
CA ASP A 201 21.32 8.66 -1.87
C ASP A 201 20.84 8.21 -3.26
N THR A 202 19.61 8.56 -3.64
CA THR A 202 18.90 8.20 -4.88
C THR A 202 18.51 6.73 -5.02
N VAL A 203 18.67 5.94 -3.96
CA VAL A 203 18.20 4.57 -3.88
C VAL A 203 16.93 4.50 -3.04
N ILE A 204 15.99 3.65 -3.44
CA ILE A 204 14.79 3.43 -2.64
C ILE A 204 15.13 2.63 -1.38
N ASP A 205 14.75 3.18 -0.24
CA ASP A 205 14.76 2.57 1.08
C ASP A 205 13.36 2.04 1.46
N ILE A 206 13.30 1.22 2.51
CA ILE A 206 12.04 0.76 3.11
C ILE A 206 11.93 1.32 4.52
N VAL A 207 10.80 1.96 4.82
CA VAL A 207 10.39 2.27 6.18
C VAL A 207 9.32 1.28 6.62
N VAL A 208 9.41 0.82 7.86
CA VAL A 208 8.47 -0.12 8.47
C VAL A 208 8.00 0.41 9.82
N ILE A 209 6.69 0.40 10.05
CA ILE A 209 6.13 0.63 11.37
C ILE A 209 6.12 -0.69 12.13
N ILE A 210 6.70 -0.69 13.33
CA ILE A 210 6.91 -1.87 14.16
C ILE A 210 6.13 -1.67 15.46
N GLN A 211 4.89 -2.16 15.47
CA GLN A 211 3.94 -1.92 16.55
C GLN A 211 4.39 -2.57 17.86
N GLY A 212 4.87 -3.82 17.80
CA GLY A 212 5.21 -4.63 18.97
C GLY A 212 6.31 -4.05 19.84
N THR A 213 7.30 -3.41 19.22
CA THR A 213 8.43 -2.78 19.93
C THR A 213 8.33 -1.26 20.00
N ASN A 214 7.25 -0.65 19.49
CA ASN A 214 7.05 0.79 19.44
C ASN A 214 8.15 1.55 18.66
N ASN A 215 8.51 1.04 17.49
CA ASN A 215 9.57 1.62 16.66
C ASN A 215 9.07 1.95 15.25
N LEU A 216 9.71 2.95 14.65
CA LEU A 216 9.85 3.06 13.20
C LEU A 216 11.18 2.40 12.83
N GLY A 217 11.16 1.44 11.92
CA GLY A 217 12.34 0.78 11.37
C GLY A 217 12.67 1.29 9.98
N ILE A 218 13.96 1.40 9.64
CA ILE A 218 14.42 1.76 8.30
C ILE A 218 15.40 0.68 7.81
N PHE A 219 15.16 0.17 6.60
CA PHE A 219 16.11 -0.64 5.84
C PHE A 219 16.63 0.21 4.69
N LEU A 220 17.93 0.50 4.69
CA LEU A 220 18.55 1.25 3.60
C LEU A 220 18.75 0.36 2.38
N GLY A 221 18.39 0.85 1.20
CA GLY A 221 18.57 0.15 -0.06
C GLY A 221 20.02 0.19 -0.54
N TYR A 222 20.43 -0.84 -1.27
CA TYR A 222 21.72 -0.86 -1.97
C TYR A 222 21.58 -0.72 -3.49
N GLY A 223 20.35 -0.55 -4.01
CA GLY A 223 20.06 -0.29 -5.42
C GLY A 223 20.25 -1.51 -6.32
N ASN A 224 20.31 -2.70 -5.73
CA ASN A 224 20.44 -3.99 -6.41
C ASN A 224 19.38 -5.00 -5.92
N GLY A 225 18.29 -4.51 -5.31
CA GLY A 225 17.24 -5.33 -4.70
C GLY A 225 17.58 -5.87 -3.30
N THR A 226 18.73 -5.50 -2.73
CA THR A 226 19.11 -5.86 -1.37
C THR A 226 19.13 -4.66 -0.43
N PHE A 227 18.93 -4.93 0.87
CA PHE A 227 18.79 -3.91 1.89
C PHE A 227 19.69 -4.16 3.11
N SER A 228 19.94 -3.11 3.89
CA SER A 228 20.67 -3.18 5.16
C SER A 228 19.93 -4.01 6.21
N SER A 229 20.53 -4.18 7.39
CA SER A 229 19.75 -4.54 8.58
C SER A 229 18.86 -3.38 9.01
N VAL A 230 17.76 -3.67 9.71
CA VAL A 230 16.85 -2.65 10.23
C VAL A 230 17.57 -1.72 11.22
N THR A 231 17.41 -0.42 11.04
CA THR A 231 17.75 0.62 12.02
C THR A 231 16.46 1.04 12.72
N LEU A 232 16.43 0.99 14.05
CA LEU A 232 15.23 1.26 14.84
C LEU A 232 15.26 2.66 15.44
N MET A 233 14.15 3.37 15.29
CA MET A 233 13.86 4.66 15.90
C MET A 233 12.71 4.50 16.90
N PRO A 234 12.94 4.71 18.21
CA PRO A 234 11.89 4.59 19.21
C PRO A 234 10.82 5.68 19.07
N MET A 235 9.54 5.29 19.02
CA MET A 235 8.39 6.20 19.01
C MET A 235 7.93 6.59 20.42
N GLY A 236 8.49 5.95 21.44
CA GLY A 236 8.11 6.13 22.84
C GLY A 236 7.29 4.97 23.38
N TYR A 237 7.38 4.75 24.69
CA TYR A 237 6.73 3.62 25.35
C TYR A 237 5.20 3.71 25.23
N GLY A 238 4.58 2.61 24.79
CA GLY A 238 3.13 2.51 24.66
C GLY A 238 2.54 3.28 23.48
N SER A 239 3.36 3.80 22.56
CA SER A 239 2.88 4.53 21.37
C SER A 239 2.03 3.68 20.43
N LYS A 240 2.36 2.39 20.26
CA LYS A 240 1.70 1.49 19.29
C LYS A 240 1.52 2.19 17.92
N PRO A 241 2.63 2.51 17.23
CA PRO A 241 2.55 3.12 15.92
C PRO A 241 1.84 2.17 14.96
N PHE A 242 0.99 2.68 14.07
CA PHE A 242 0.20 1.85 13.14
C PHE A 242 0.39 2.21 11.66
N CYS A 243 0.68 3.48 11.34
CA CYS A 243 0.96 3.89 9.97
C CYS A 243 1.95 5.05 9.91
N VAL A 244 2.51 5.26 8.72
CA VAL A 244 3.39 6.39 8.41
C VAL A 244 2.94 7.06 7.12
N LEU A 245 2.90 8.39 7.13
CA LEU A 245 2.83 9.21 5.93
C LEU A 245 4.21 9.79 5.66
N ILE A 246 4.56 9.82 4.39
CA ILE A 246 5.82 10.35 3.88
C ILE A 246 5.52 11.56 3.03
N GLY A 247 6.30 12.61 3.20
CA GLY A 247 6.24 13.79 2.35
C GLY A 247 7.22 14.84 2.81
N ASP A 248 7.45 15.86 1.99
CA ASP A 248 8.15 17.06 2.42
C ASP A 248 7.15 17.95 3.18
N PHE A 249 7.18 17.90 4.51
CA PHE A 249 6.22 18.62 5.36
C PHE A 249 6.72 20.02 5.74
N ASN A 250 7.98 20.35 5.41
CA ASN A 250 8.62 21.60 5.80
C ASN A 250 9.17 22.44 4.60
N ASP A 251 8.98 21.97 3.37
CA ASP A 251 9.43 22.55 2.09
C ASP A 251 10.97 22.59 1.93
N ASP A 252 11.68 21.60 2.49
CA ASP A 252 13.15 21.46 2.39
C ASP A 252 13.61 20.47 1.31
N ARG A 253 12.65 19.85 0.60
CA ARG A 253 12.81 18.84 -0.46
C ARG A 253 13.38 17.51 0.01
N LYS A 254 13.22 17.18 1.29
CA LYS A 254 13.54 15.86 1.84
C LYS A 254 12.28 15.16 2.29
N LEU A 255 12.34 13.84 2.35
CA LEU A 255 11.21 13.05 2.83
C LEU A 255 11.19 13.06 4.35
N ASP A 256 10.15 13.66 4.91
CA ASP A 256 9.83 13.62 6.33
C ASP A 256 8.84 12.48 6.62
N PHE A 257 8.69 12.14 7.91
CA PHE A 257 7.73 11.15 8.37
C PHE A 257 6.69 11.76 9.30
N ALA A 258 5.43 11.37 9.12
CA ALA A 258 4.35 11.58 10.08
C ALA A 258 3.79 10.22 10.51
N VAL A 259 3.99 9.85 11.77
CA VAL A 259 3.64 8.53 12.32
C VAL A 259 2.44 8.68 13.24
N ALA A 260 1.38 7.91 12.97
CA ALA A 260 0.20 7.87 13.81
C ALA A 260 0.34 6.79 14.89
N ASN A 261 0.08 7.16 16.14
CA ASN A 261 0.28 6.34 17.33
C ASN A 261 -1.07 6.08 18.00
N GLU A 262 -1.55 4.85 17.90
CA GLU A 262 -2.85 4.45 18.44
C GLU A 262 -2.83 4.44 19.98
N GLY A 263 -1.73 3.99 20.58
CA GLY A 263 -1.66 3.80 22.03
C GLY A 263 -1.59 5.10 22.83
N THR A 264 -1.20 6.20 22.19
CA THR A 264 -1.07 7.53 22.82
C THR A 264 -1.97 8.59 22.21
N ASP A 265 -2.86 8.23 21.27
CA ASP A 265 -3.75 9.15 20.55
C ASP A 265 -3.00 10.36 19.95
N SER A 266 -1.84 10.11 19.33
CA SER A 266 -0.93 11.19 18.90
C SER A 266 -0.33 10.97 17.53
N LEU A 267 0.13 12.08 16.92
CA LEU A 267 0.93 12.08 15.70
C LEU A 267 2.36 12.52 16.03
N SER A 268 3.34 11.71 15.66
CA SER A 268 4.77 12.04 15.76
C SER A 268 5.29 12.52 14.41
N MET A 269 5.98 13.66 14.38
CA MET A 269 6.61 14.20 13.17
C MET A 269 8.13 14.08 13.26
N PHE A 270 8.76 13.54 12.23
CA PHE A 270 10.22 13.43 12.11
C PHE A 270 10.64 14.20 10.86
N LEU A 271 11.32 15.32 11.08
CA LEU A 271 11.82 16.17 9.99
C LEU A 271 13.26 15.80 9.66
N GLN A 272 13.56 15.58 8.39
CA GLN A 272 14.91 15.27 7.95
C GLN A 272 15.77 16.54 7.90
N THR A 273 16.61 16.77 8.89
CA THR A 273 17.34 18.04 9.04
C THR A 273 18.72 18.09 8.37
N CYS A 274 19.25 16.97 7.88
CA CYS A 274 20.61 16.87 7.33
C CYS A 274 20.63 16.19 5.96
#